data_AF-A0A943JXL5-F1
#
_entry.id   AF-A0A943JXL5-F1
#
_cell.length_a   1.000
_cell.length_b   1.000
_cell.length_c   1.000
_cell.angle_alpha   90.00
_cell.angle_beta   90.00
_cell.angle_gamma   90.00
#
_symmetry.space_group_name_H-M   'P 1'
#
loop_
_entity.id
_entity.type
_entity.pdbx_description
1 polymer ?
#
loop_
_entity_poly.entity_id
_entity_poly.type
_entity_poly.pdbx_seq_one_letter_code
_entity_poly.pdbx_strand_id
1 'polypeptide(L)'
;MEHNEIIKKLKKEYDNINVKEEGVFLMKKSIEQAKRENKNNKVKYVTVASIAALAVFIALPNLSSNIAMAMSKIPVIGKIVEVITIDKYDENDKNISAKTPVVKDENNSSSLDNFNEKTDEYIKSLTEKFKQDFKEGDNKSLDIDYDVIRDNEDLFSLRINGTETEASGYMFSKIYHIDKNTGNMIELKDVFKDGSDYVDILSQNIKEQMKQQMDSDESKSYFLNDEIEENNFNKIKEDQNFYFNRENNLVICFDEYEVAPGYMGTVEFIIPSDVVENILK
;
A
#
# COMPACT_ATOMS: atom_id res chain seq x y z
N MET A 1 -14.12 -30.80 -19.51
CA MET A 1 -14.11 -30.22 -20.87
C MET A 1 -14.53 -28.74 -20.86
N GLU A 2 -15.40 -28.31 -19.93
CA GLU A 2 -15.88 -26.91 -19.80
C GLU A 2 -14.83 -25.88 -19.33
N HIS A 3 -13.83 -26.27 -18.53
CA HIS A 3 -12.84 -25.33 -17.99
C HIS A 3 -11.99 -24.64 -19.09
N ASN A 4 -11.65 -25.39 -20.15
CA ASN A 4 -10.91 -24.86 -21.30
C ASN A 4 -11.75 -23.94 -22.20
N GLU A 5 -13.09 -24.08 -22.18
CA GLU A 5 -14.01 -23.20 -22.91
C GLU A 5 -14.11 -21.85 -22.20
N ILE A 6 -14.17 -21.85 -20.86
CA ILE A 6 -14.21 -20.64 -20.03
C ILE A 6 -12.93 -19.82 -20.21
N ILE A 7 -11.75 -20.45 -20.14
CA ILE A 7 -10.46 -19.78 -20.35
C ILE A 7 -10.36 -19.19 -21.77
N LYS A 8 -10.83 -19.90 -22.79
CA LYS A 8 -10.87 -19.38 -24.17
C LYS A 8 -11.82 -18.20 -24.32
N LYS A 9 -12.97 -18.23 -23.63
CA LYS A 9 -13.96 -17.15 -23.65
C LYS A 9 -13.42 -15.90 -22.96
N LEU A 10 -12.81 -16.05 -21.79
CA LEU A 10 -12.17 -14.96 -21.04
C LEU A 10 -11.02 -14.33 -21.84
N LYS A 11 -10.21 -15.15 -22.52
CA LYS A 11 -9.14 -14.67 -23.40
C LYS A 11 -9.69 -13.89 -24.60
N LYS A 12 -10.79 -14.36 -25.19
CA LYS A 12 -11.47 -13.68 -26.31
C LYS A 12 -12.18 -12.39 -25.90
N GLU A 13 -12.66 -12.30 -24.66
CA GLU A 13 -13.21 -11.07 -24.09
C GLU A 13 -12.09 -10.06 -23.76
N TYR A 14 -10.95 -10.53 -23.24
CA TYR A 14 -9.74 -9.75 -23.00
C TYR A 14 -9.13 -9.17 -24.29
N ASP A 15 -9.04 -9.99 -25.34
CA ASP A 15 -8.51 -9.56 -26.65
C ASP A 15 -9.43 -8.57 -27.39
N ASN A 16 -10.70 -8.44 -26.98
CA ASN A 16 -11.71 -7.57 -27.61
C ASN A 16 -12.03 -6.30 -26.80
N ILE A 17 -11.22 -5.95 -25.80
CA ILE A 17 -11.37 -4.68 -25.09
C ILE A 17 -11.07 -3.53 -26.05
N ASN A 18 -12.12 -2.88 -26.53
CA ASN A 18 -12.03 -1.79 -27.49
C ASN A 18 -11.65 -0.50 -26.75
N VAL A 19 -10.39 -0.09 -26.87
CA VAL A 19 -9.87 1.14 -26.26
C VAL A 19 -10.64 2.34 -26.79
N LYS A 20 -11.23 3.15 -25.90
CA LYS A 20 -11.94 4.38 -26.30
C LYS A 20 -11.00 5.28 -27.12
N GLU A 21 -11.37 5.56 -28.37
CA GLU A 21 -10.56 6.35 -29.32
C GLU A 21 -10.14 7.71 -28.77
N GLU A 22 -10.95 8.29 -27.90
CA GLU A 22 -10.69 9.56 -27.21
C GLU A 22 -9.42 9.52 -26.33
N GLY A 23 -9.16 8.41 -25.64
CA GLY A 23 -7.95 8.21 -24.84
C GLY A 23 -6.69 8.11 -25.69
N VAL A 24 -6.78 7.42 -26.84
CA VAL A 24 -5.68 7.31 -27.81
C VAL A 24 -5.40 8.64 -28.48
N PHE A 25 -6.44 9.42 -28.78
CA PHE A 25 -6.32 10.77 -29.34
C PHE A 25 -5.63 11.72 -28.36
N LEU A 26 -6.04 11.72 -27.09
CA LEU A 26 -5.44 12.54 -26.03
C LEU A 26 -3.96 12.18 -25.81
N MET A 27 -3.63 10.89 -25.79
CA MET A 27 -2.25 10.41 -25.71
C MET A 27 -1.40 10.87 -26.89
N LYS A 28 -1.87 10.71 -28.13
CA LYS A 28 -1.13 11.15 -29.33
C LYS A 28 -0.92 12.67 -29.34
N LYS A 29 -1.95 13.43 -29.00
CA LYS A 29 -1.89 14.91 -28.92
C LYS A 29 -0.88 15.39 -27.88
N SER A 30 -0.84 14.76 -26.71
CA SER A 30 0.11 15.10 -25.64
C SER A 30 1.55 14.71 -25.97
N ILE A 31 1.78 13.60 -26.68
CA ILE A 31 3.10 13.23 -27.21
C ILE A 31 3.58 14.22 -28.28
N GLU A 32 2.72 14.63 -29.21
CA GLU A 32 3.09 15.63 -30.24
C GLU A 32 3.38 17.00 -29.63
N GLN A 33 2.61 17.41 -28.62
CA GLN A 33 2.84 18.65 -27.90
C GLN A 33 4.18 18.63 -27.15
N ALA A 34 4.51 17.52 -26.46
CA ALA A 34 5.80 17.33 -25.80
C ALA A 34 6.99 17.36 -26.79
N LYS A 35 6.82 16.82 -28.01
CA LYS A 35 7.85 16.87 -29.06
C LYS A 35 8.05 18.28 -29.64
N ARG A 36 7.01 19.11 -29.73
CA ARG A 36 7.10 20.49 -30.23
C ARG A 36 7.72 21.46 -29.22
N GLU A 37 7.48 21.25 -27.92
CA GLU A 37 8.01 22.09 -26.85
C GLU A 37 9.49 21.83 -26.52
N ASN A 38 10.03 20.67 -26.96
CA ASN A 38 11.44 20.28 -26.80
C ASN A 38 12.44 21.08 -27.65
N LYS A 39 11.98 22.13 -28.36
CA LYS A 39 12.86 22.93 -29.21
C LYS A 39 13.32 24.24 -28.59
N ASN A 40 12.77 24.75 -27.47
CA ASN A 40 13.20 26.09 -27.00
C ASN A 40 13.03 26.53 -25.53
N ASN A 41 12.53 25.78 -24.53
CA ASN A 41 12.63 26.25 -23.12
C ASN A 41 12.40 25.18 -22.04
N LYS A 42 13.23 25.19 -20.98
CA LYS A 42 13.29 24.17 -19.90
C LYS A 42 12.27 24.33 -18.74
N VAL A 43 11.33 25.27 -18.76
CA VAL A 43 10.56 25.66 -17.53
C VAL A 43 9.06 25.30 -17.56
N LYS A 44 8.58 24.45 -18.47
CA LYS A 44 7.15 24.02 -18.49
C LYS A 44 6.90 22.51 -18.45
N TYR A 45 7.94 21.70 -18.18
CA TYR A 45 7.83 20.23 -18.19
C TYR A 45 6.98 19.66 -17.04
N VAL A 46 6.91 20.33 -15.89
CA VAL A 46 6.26 19.77 -14.69
C VAL A 46 4.74 19.72 -14.83
N THR A 47 4.11 20.68 -15.51
CA THR A 47 2.64 20.84 -15.51
C THR A 47 1.92 20.06 -16.61
N VAL A 48 2.59 19.72 -17.71
CA VAL A 48 1.98 19.00 -18.85
C VAL A 48 2.30 17.50 -18.81
N ALA A 49 3.51 17.12 -18.34
CA ALA A 49 3.86 15.71 -18.15
C ALA A 49 3.02 15.04 -17.05
N SER A 50 2.64 15.80 -16.01
CA SER A 50 1.78 15.35 -14.92
C SER A 50 0.36 15.01 -15.40
N ILE A 51 -0.23 15.81 -16.29
CA ILE A 51 -1.59 15.53 -16.82
C ILE A 51 -1.61 14.28 -17.71
N ALA A 52 -0.56 14.05 -18.51
CA ALA A 52 -0.47 12.85 -19.35
C ALA A 52 -0.20 11.58 -18.52
N ALA A 53 0.63 11.67 -17.48
CA ALA A 53 0.84 10.57 -16.53
C ALA A 53 -0.43 10.23 -15.74
N LEU A 54 -1.21 11.23 -15.34
CA LEU A 54 -2.50 11.05 -14.65
C LEU A 54 -3.53 10.34 -15.52
N ALA A 55 -3.62 10.65 -16.82
CA ALA A 55 -4.55 9.99 -17.74
C ALA A 55 -4.16 8.53 -18.02
N VAL A 56 -2.87 8.20 -18.00
CA VAL A 56 -2.39 6.82 -18.05
C VAL A 56 -2.80 6.09 -16.76
N PHE A 57 -2.53 6.67 -15.58
CA PHE A 57 -2.81 6.06 -14.28
C PHE A 57 -4.29 5.82 -13.98
N ILE A 58 -5.19 6.72 -14.35
CA ILE A 58 -6.65 6.54 -14.15
C ILE A 58 -7.20 5.42 -15.05
N ALA A 59 -6.51 5.08 -16.15
CA ALA A 59 -6.87 4.01 -17.07
C ALA A 59 -6.21 2.65 -16.75
N LEU A 60 -5.34 2.57 -15.73
CA LEU A 60 -4.48 1.41 -15.45
C LEU A 60 -5.12 0.14 -14.86
N PRO A 61 -6.35 0.07 -14.33
CA PRO A 61 -6.82 -1.23 -13.83
C PRO A 61 -7.04 -2.28 -14.91
N ASN A 62 -6.90 -1.94 -16.21
CA ASN A 62 -7.37 -2.81 -17.30
C ASN A 62 -6.55 -2.79 -18.61
N LEU A 63 -5.21 -2.65 -18.55
CA LEU A 63 -4.38 -2.67 -19.77
C LEU A 63 -3.30 -3.76 -19.73
N SER A 64 -3.23 -4.50 -20.83
CA SER A 64 -2.59 -5.81 -21.01
C SER A 64 -1.06 -5.86 -20.93
N SER A 65 -0.53 -7.10 -20.89
CA SER A 65 0.89 -7.51 -20.87
C SER A 65 1.83 -6.84 -21.88
N ASN A 66 1.32 -6.16 -22.91
CA ASN A 66 2.14 -5.45 -23.90
C ASN A 66 2.65 -4.07 -23.42
N ILE A 67 2.12 -3.51 -22.33
CA ILE A 67 2.61 -2.23 -21.76
C ILE A 67 3.87 -2.43 -20.91
N ALA A 68 4.03 -3.60 -20.26
CA ALA A 68 5.26 -3.97 -19.56
C ALA A 68 6.50 -3.88 -20.46
N MET A 69 6.35 -4.19 -21.75
CA MET A 69 7.42 -4.11 -22.75
C MET A 69 7.72 -2.68 -23.24
N ALA A 70 6.80 -1.72 -23.07
CA ALA A 70 7.03 -0.31 -23.41
C ALA A 70 7.68 0.46 -22.26
N MET A 71 7.42 0.05 -21.02
CA MET A 71 8.09 0.56 -19.81
C MET A 71 9.61 0.28 -19.83
N SER A 72 10.04 -0.86 -20.39
CA SER A 72 11.47 -1.25 -20.45
C SER A 72 12.39 -0.32 -21.25
N LYS A 73 11.85 0.67 -21.98
CA LYS A 73 12.60 1.58 -22.85
C LYS A 73 12.73 3.01 -22.30
N ILE A 74 12.31 3.27 -21.06
CA ILE A 74 12.55 4.54 -20.37
C ILE A 74 13.82 4.38 -19.49
N PRO A 75 14.89 5.15 -19.73
CA PRO A 75 16.17 5.00 -19.03
C PRO A 75 16.19 5.64 -17.62
N VAL A 76 15.16 5.38 -16.81
CA VAL A 76 15.02 5.85 -15.40
C VAL A 76 14.34 4.77 -14.53
N ILE A 77 14.56 3.50 -14.82
CA ILE A 77 14.00 2.39 -14.04
C ILE A 77 15.16 1.68 -13.35
N GLY A 78 15.53 2.18 -12.17
CA GLY A 78 16.45 1.50 -11.28
C GLY A 78 15.75 0.29 -10.66
N LYS A 79 16.26 -0.91 -10.93
CA LYS A 79 15.87 -2.21 -10.36
C LYS A 79 14.34 -2.42 -10.32
N ILE A 80 13.79 -2.99 -11.39
CA ILE A 80 12.36 -3.31 -11.48
C ILE A 80 12.00 -4.28 -10.36
N VAL A 81 11.01 -3.90 -9.56
CA VAL A 81 10.36 -4.76 -8.58
C VAL A 81 9.01 -5.19 -9.17
N GLU A 82 8.92 -6.40 -9.72
CA GLU A 82 7.65 -6.95 -10.21
C GLU A 82 6.94 -7.63 -9.03
N VAL A 83 5.67 -7.26 -8.79
CA VAL A 83 4.83 -7.96 -7.81
C VAL A 83 3.91 -8.92 -8.54
N ILE A 84 4.02 -10.20 -8.21
CA ILE A 84 3.17 -11.27 -8.72
C ILE A 84 2.18 -11.66 -7.63
N THR A 85 0.90 -11.61 -7.94
CA THR A 85 -0.15 -12.11 -7.06
C THR A 85 -0.28 -13.62 -7.19
N ILE A 86 -0.22 -14.32 -6.07
CA ILE A 86 -0.69 -15.71 -5.96
C ILE A 86 -2.02 -15.67 -5.21
N ASP A 87 -3.11 -15.97 -5.92
CA ASP A 87 -4.41 -16.16 -5.31
C ASP A 87 -4.44 -17.54 -4.64
N LYS A 88 -4.48 -17.56 -3.30
CA LYS A 88 -4.71 -18.77 -2.52
C LYS A 88 -6.17 -18.79 -2.10
N TYR A 89 -6.97 -19.54 -2.85
CA TYR A 89 -8.30 -19.98 -2.40
C TYR A 89 -8.16 -21.39 -1.87
N ASP A 90 -8.48 -21.61 -0.59
CA ASP A 90 -8.66 -22.96 -0.10
C ASP A 90 -10.04 -23.43 -0.58
N GLU A 91 -10.07 -24.32 -1.58
CA GLU A 91 -11.33 -24.84 -2.13
C GLU A 91 -12.22 -25.51 -1.06
N ASN A 92 -11.63 -25.93 0.07
CA ASN A 92 -12.37 -26.49 1.21
C ASN A 92 -12.87 -25.43 2.20
N ASP A 93 -12.41 -24.18 2.10
CA ASP A 93 -12.63 -23.12 3.07
C ASP A 93 -13.07 -21.83 2.36
N LYS A 94 -14.35 -21.78 1.99
CA LYS A 94 -14.97 -20.64 1.26
C LYS A 94 -14.93 -19.32 2.04
N ASN A 95 -14.49 -19.36 3.28
CA ASN A 95 -14.45 -18.27 4.22
C ASN A 95 -13.11 -17.52 4.18
N ILE A 96 -12.12 -17.96 3.39
CA ILE A 96 -10.82 -17.28 3.26
C ILE A 96 -10.54 -16.91 1.79
N SER A 97 -10.27 -15.63 1.54
CA SER A 97 -9.67 -15.14 0.29
C SER A 97 -8.34 -14.50 0.62
N ALA A 98 -7.23 -15.04 0.12
CA ALA A 98 -5.91 -14.47 0.38
C ALA A 98 -5.09 -14.28 -0.89
N LYS A 99 -4.65 -13.04 -1.13
CA LYS A 99 -3.68 -12.69 -2.16
C LYS A 99 -2.30 -12.59 -1.55
N THR A 100 -1.39 -13.45 -1.98
CA THR A 100 0.01 -13.42 -1.54
C THR A 100 0.87 -12.69 -2.58
N PRO A 101 1.50 -11.55 -2.24
CA PRO A 101 2.44 -10.88 -3.12
C PRO A 101 3.78 -11.62 -3.13
N VAL A 102 4.35 -11.82 -4.32
CA VAL A 102 5.73 -12.25 -4.50
C VAL A 102 6.47 -11.18 -5.26
N VAL A 103 7.51 -10.64 -4.63
CA VAL A 103 8.28 -9.51 -5.10
C VAL A 103 9.57 -10.01 -5.75
N LYS A 104 9.78 -9.67 -7.02
CA LYS A 104 10.94 -10.10 -7.79
C LYS A 104 11.74 -8.90 -8.27
N ASP A 105 13.07 -9.00 -8.22
CA ASP A 105 13.93 -8.06 -8.91
C ASP A 105 14.27 -8.55 -10.32
N GLU A 106 14.85 -7.66 -11.13
CA GLU A 106 15.26 -7.94 -12.51
C GLU A 106 16.22 -9.14 -12.67
N ASN A 107 16.95 -9.52 -11.63
CA ASN A 107 17.92 -10.61 -11.64
C ASN A 107 17.41 -11.86 -10.90
N ASN A 108 16.19 -11.81 -10.37
CA ASN A 108 15.62 -12.78 -9.44
C ASN A 108 16.61 -13.12 -8.30
N SER A 109 17.24 -12.09 -7.74
CA SER A 109 18.27 -12.24 -6.70
C SER A 109 17.67 -12.58 -5.34
N SER A 110 18.44 -13.28 -4.50
CA SER A 110 18.02 -13.68 -3.15
C SER A 110 17.88 -12.51 -2.16
N SER A 111 18.12 -11.26 -2.60
CA SER A 111 18.02 -10.08 -1.73
C SER A 111 16.59 -9.83 -1.25
N LEU A 112 15.59 -10.29 -2.01
CA LEU A 112 14.17 -10.15 -1.67
C LEU A 112 13.59 -11.40 -0.98
N ASP A 113 14.39 -12.46 -0.79
CA ASP A 113 13.91 -13.72 -0.20
C ASP A 113 13.38 -13.48 1.22
N ASN A 114 14.13 -12.73 2.03
CA ASN A 114 13.73 -12.38 3.39
C ASN A 114 12.44 -11.55 3.43
N PHE A 115 12.25 -10.63 2.48
CA PHE A 115 11.01 -9.87 2.37
C PHE A 115 9.83 -10.78 2.01
N ASN A 116 9.99 -11.58 0.96
CA ASN A 116 8.95 -12.51 0.50
C ASN A 116 8.58 -13.54 1.57
N GLU A 117 9.59 -14.09 2.26
CA GLU A 117 9.43 -15.00 3.38
C GLU A 117 8.61 -14.35 4.50
N LYS A 118 8.99 -13.15 4.96
CA LYS A 118 8.23 -12.45 6.01
C LYS A 118 6.79 -12.12 5.60
N THR A 119 6.55 -11.75 4.34
CA THR A 119 5.19 -11.48 3.87
C THR A 119 4.35 -12.75 3.77
N ASP A 120 4.92 -13.87 3.29
CA ASP A 120 4.22 -15.16 3.23
C ASP A 120 3.96 -15.72 4.62
N GLU A 121 4.94 -15.64 5.53
CA GLU A 121 4.79 -16.04 6.94
C GLU A 121 3.69 -15.26 7.64
N TYR A 122 3.63 -13.94 7.44
CA TYR A 122 2.58 -13.12 8.02
C TYR A 122 1.20 -13.52 7.49
N ILE A 123 1.02 -13.61 6.17
CA ILE A 123 -0.26 -14.04 5.57
C ILE A 123 -0.64 -15.43 6.06
N LYS A 124 0.32 -16.38 6.08
CA LYS A 124 0.11 -17.73 6.58
C LYS A 124 -0.35 -17.70 8.04
N SER A 125 0.29 -16.92 8.89
CA SER A 125 -0.09 -16.80 10.31
C SER A 125 -1.52 -16.29 10.49
N LEU A 126 -1.97 -15.34 9.67
CA LEU A 126 -3.36 -14.85 9.67
C LEU A 126 -4.33 -15.95 9.28
N THR A 127 -4.04 -16.68 8.20
CA THR A 127 -4.90 -17.78 7.74
C THR A 127 -4.95 -18.94 8.73
N GLU A 128 -3.83 -19.28 9.39
CA GLU A 128 -3.76 -20.35 10.38
C GLU A 128 -4.53 -19.97 11.65
N LYS A 129 -4.36 -18.73 12.13
CA LYS A 129 -5.12 -18.20 13.27
C LYS A 129 -6.62 -18.22 12.99
N PHE A 130 -7.04 -17.71 11.84
CA PHE A 130 -8.46 -17.70 11.45
C PHE A 130 -9.05 -19.12 11.45
N LYS A 131 -8.34 -20.10 10.85
CA LYS A 131 -8.74 -21.51 10.84
C LYS A 131 -8.80 -22.13 12.23
N GLN A 132 -7.84 -21.80 13.10
CA GLN A 132 -7.81 -22.29 14.47
C GLN A 132 -9.04 -21.80 15.26
N ASP A 133 -9.46 -20.56 15.02
CA ASP A 133 -10.62 -19.98 15.68
C ASP A 133 -11.94 -20.37 15.01
N PHE A 134 -11.92 -20.99 13.82
CA PHE A 134 -13.12 -21.32 13.02
C PHE A 134 -13.83 -22.57 13.50
N LYS A 135 -15.16 -22.49 13.60
CA LYS A 135 -16.06 -23.59 13.95
C LYS A 135 -17.14 -23.77 12.88
N GLU A 136 -17.54 -25.02 12.68
CA GLU A 136 -18.61 -25.34 11.74
C GLU A 136 -19.90 -24.59 12.11
N GLY A 137 -20.42 -23.82 11.17
CA GLY A 137 -21.60 -22.96 11.36
C GLY A 137 -21.27 -21.48 11.65
N ASP A 138 -20.00 -21.12 11.78
CA ASP A 138 -19.60 -19.71 11.92
C ASP A 138 -19.90 -18.93 10.63
N ASN A 139 -20.50 -17.75 10.79
CA ASN A 139 -20.65 -16.77 9.70
C ASN A 139 -19.49 -15.78 9.77
N LYS A 140 -18.27 -16.28 9.51
CA LYS A 140 -17.06 -15.45 9.52
C LYS A 140 -16.24 -15.60 8.25
N SER A 141 -15.56 -14.54 7.80
CA SER A 141 -14.64 -14.58 6.66
C SER A 141 -13.36 -13.80 6.93
N LEU A 142 -12.31 -14.15 6.19
CA LEU A 142 -11.03 -13.45 6.17
C LEU A 142 -10.69 -13.11 4.72
N ASP A 143 -10.55 -11.83 4.44
CA ASP A 143 -10.11 -11.30 3.16
C ASP A 143 -8.74 -10.64 3.34
N ILE A 144 -7.74 -11.09 2.58
CA ILE A 144 -6.38 -10.54 2.58
C ILE A 144 -6.04 -10.10 1.17
N ASP A 145 -5.65 -8.84 1.05
CA ASP A 145 -5.06 -8.28 -0.17
C ASP A 145 -3.81 -7.44 0.15
N TYR A 146 -3.31 -6.73 -0.85
CA TYR A 146 -2.16 -5.88 -0.68
C TYR A 146 -2.17 -4.69 -1.63
N ASP A 147 -1.47 -3.63 -1.23
CA ASP A 147 -1.22 -2.43 -2.02
C ASP A 147 0.29 -2.15 -2.11
N VAL A 148 0.76 -1.80 -3.32
CA VAL A 148 2.07 -1.17 -3.48
C VAL A 148 1.92 0.32 -3.17
N ILE A 149 2.37 0.71 -1.98
CA ILE A 149 2.26 2.08 -1.49
C ILE A 149 3.29 2.99 -2.16
N ARG A 150 4.50 2.47 -2.38
CA ARG A 150 5.61 3.21 -3.00
C ARG A 150 6.55 2.25 -3.73
N ASP A 151 6.95 2.65 -4.92
CA ASP A 151 8.05 2.04 -5.67
C ASP A 151 8.75 3.17 -6.43
N ASN A 152 9.90 3.62 -5.91
CA ASN A 152 10.75 4.61 -6.56
C ASN A 152 12.19 4.09 -6.67
N GLU A 153 13.18 4.96 -6.89
CA GLU A 153 14.58 4.53 -7.03
C GLU A 153 15.17 3.97 -5.72
N ASP A 154 14.73 4.48 -4.57
CA ASP A 154 15.34 4.21 -3.26
C ASP A 154 14.51 3.29 -2.36
N LEU A 155 13.19 3.31 -2.49
CA LEU A 155 12.27 2.74 -1.52
C LEU A 155 11.14 1.99 -2.23
N PHE A 156 10.99 0.72 -1.84
CA PHE A 156 9.79 -0.07 -2.10
C PHE A 156 8.99 -0.21 -0.81
N SER A 157 7.67 -0.09 -0.87
CA SER A 157 6.78 -0.23 0.28
C SER A 157 5.50 -0.93 -0.13
N LEU A 158 5.16 -1.98 0.63
CA LEU A 158 4.02 -2.84 0.40
C LEU A 158 3.18 -2.91 1.67
N ARG A 159 1.89 -2.66 1.56
CA ARG A 159 0.92 -2.86 2.63
C ARG A 159 0.16 -4.15 2.36
N ILE A 160 0.12 -5.05 3.33
CA ILE A 160 -0.82 -6.17 3.37
C ILE A 160 -2.02 -5.69 4.15
N ASN A 161 -3.22 -5.77 3.56
CA ASN A 161 -4.47 -5.44 4.24
C ASN A 161 -5.21 -6.74 4.57
N GLY A 162 -5.81 -6.79 5.75
CA GLY A 162 -6.71 -7.86 6.16
C GLY A 162 -8.05 -7.30 6.61
N THR A 163 -9.12 -8.03 6.31
CA THR A 163 -10.45 -7.79 6.87
C THR A 163 -11.00 -9.11 7.39
N GLU A 164 -11.19 -9.20 8.70
CA GLU A 164 -11.98 -10.27 9.30
C GLU A 164 -13.42 -9.78 9.43
N THR A 165 -14.39 -10.53 8.88
CA THR A 165 -15.80 -10.17 8.94
C THR A 165 -16.57 -11.21 9.74
N GLU A 166 -17.29 -10.78 10.77
CA GLU A 166 -18.30 -11.57 11.47
C GLU A 166 -19.64 -10.82 11.47
N ALA A 167 -20.09 -10.34 12.63
CA ALA A 167 -21.19 -9.38 12.75
C ALA A 167 -20.79 -7.97 12.26
N SER A 168 -19.52 -7.62 12.38
CA SER A 168 -18.88 -6.42 11.83
C SER A 168 -17.57 -6.80 11.14
N GLY A 169 -17.03 -5.88 10.34
CA GLY A 169 -15.66 -5.98 9.87
C GLY A 169 -14.68 -5.59 10.97
N TYR A 170 -13.47 -6.12 10.87
CA TYR A 170 -12.27 -5.70 11.58
C TYR A 170 -11.15 -5.54 10.55
N MET A 171 -10.78 -4.30 10.26
CA MET A 171 -9.73 -3.95 9.29
C MET A 171 -8.38 -3.78 9.97
N PHE A 172 -7.36 -4.43 9.43
CA PHE A 172 -5.98 -4.33 9.93
C PHE A 172 -4.97 -4.35 8.78
N SER A 173 -3.73 -3.95 9.08
CA SER A 173 -2.68 -3.93 8.08
C SER A 173 -1.29 -4.26 8.63
N LYS A 174 -0.37 -4.64 7.75
CA LYS A 174 1.08 -4.64 8.03
C LYS A 174 1.80 -4.05 6.83
N ILE A 175 2.70 -3.11 7.10
CA ILE A 175 3.48 -2.44 6.04
C ILE A 175 4.94 -2.89 6.13
N TYR A 176 5.49 -3.26 4.98
CA TYR A 176 6.87 -3.66 4.81
C TYR A 176 7.58 -2.70 3.86
N HIS A 177 8.84 -2.42 4.15
CA HIS A 177 9.66 -1.49 3.40
C HIS A 177 10.99 -2.14 3.02
N ILE A 178 11.48 -1.84 1.82
CA ILE A 178 12.80 -2.27 1.34
C ILE A 178 13.55 -1.03 0.85
N ASP A 179 14.76 -0.84 1.37
CA ASP A 179 15.75 0.04 0.75
C ASP A 179 16.27 -0.64 -0.53
N LYS A 180 15.94 -0.11 -1.70
CA LYS A 180 16.33 -0.69 -2.99
C LYS A 180 17.83 -0.55 -3.28
N ASN A 181 18.53 0.31 -2.55
CA ASN A 181 19.97 0.46 -2.67
C ASN A 181 20.69 -0.70 -1.98
N THR A 182 20.24 -1.09 -0.78
CA THR A 182 20.88 -2.13 0.04
C THR A 182 20.20 -3.50 -0.04
N GLY A 183 18.92 -3.56 -0.43
CA GLY A 183 18.09 -4.75 -0.37
C GLY A 183 17.58 -5.08 1.04
N ASN A 184 17.89 -4.25 2.04
CA ASN A 184 17.51 -4.51 3.42
C ASN A 184 16.10 -4.00 3.72
N MET A 185 15.42 -4.66 4.65
CA MET A 185 14.17 -4.14 5.19
C MET A 185 14.43 -2.95 6.11
N ILE A 186 13.47 -2.02 6.11
CA ILE A 186 13.49 -0.83 6.95
C ILE A 186 12.38 -0.95 7.98
N GLU A 187 12.73 -0.83 9.26
CA GLU A 187 11.79 -0.69 10.36
C GLU A 187 11.64 0.78 10.77
N LEU A 188 10.61 1.11 11.56
CA LEU A 188 10.35 2.51 11.95
C LEU A 188 11.55 3.15 12.66
N LYS A 189 12.23 2.40 13.53
CA LYS A 189 13.44 2.86 14.22
C LYS A 189 14.59 3.23 13.28
N ASP A 190 14.66 2.62 12.09
CA ASP A 190 15.74 2.83 11.13
C ASP A 190 15.60 4.17 10.39
N VAL A 191 14.44 4.80 10.46
CA VAL A 191 14.17 6.14 9.93
C VAL A 191 14.86 7.23 10.78
N PHE A 192 15.13 6.94 12.05
CA PHE A 192 15.60 7.93 13.01
C PHE A 192 17.03 7.66 13.48
N LYS A 193 17.71 8.71 13.94
CA LYS A 193 19.04 8.65 14.56
C LYS A 193 19.02 7.67 15.74
N ASP A 194 20.11 6.94 15.91
CA ASP A 194 20.24 5.97 16.97
C ASP A 194 20.10 6.65 18.35
N GLY A 195 19.26 6.06 19.22
CA GLY A 195 18.96 6.62 20.54
C GLY A 195 18.00 7.82 20.54
N SER A 196 17.39 8.16 19.40
CA SER A 196 16.30 9.14 19.36
C SER A 196 15.05 8.63 20.07
N ASP A 197 14.33 9.56 20.71
CA ASP A 197 13.07 9.27 21.42
C ASP A 197 11.86 9.38 20.47
N TYR A 198 11.95 8.72 19.31
CA TYR A 198 10.94 8.85 18.25
C TYR A 198 9.56 8.38 18.72
N VAL A 199 9.49 7.35 19.56
CA VAL A 199 8.21 6.84 20.09
C VAL A 199 7.46 7.94 20.83
N ASP A 200 8.12 8.66 21.74
CA ASP A 200 7.47 9.69 22.53
C ASP A 200 7.15 10.92 21.70
N ILE A 201 8.08 11.36 20.83
CA ILE A 201 7.88 12.51 19.94
C ILE A 201 6.69 12.30 19.01
N LEU A 202 6.60 11.14 18.36
CA LEU A 202 5.50 10.79 17.47
C LEU A 202 4.18 10.65 18.24
N SER A 203 4.20 9.98 19.40
CA SER A 203 3.00 9.78 20.22
C SER A 203 2.41 11.10 20.70
N GLN A 204 3.23 12.05 21.12
CA GLN A 204 2.74 13.38 21.52
C GLN A 204 2.12 14.14 20.36
N ASN A 205 2.78 14.13 19.19
CA ASN A 205 2.23 14.79 18.01
C ASN A 205 0.89 14.15 17.59
N ILE A 206 0.77 12.82 17.60
CA ILE A 206 -0.47 12.11 17.27
C ILE A 206 -1.58 12.45 18.26
N LYS A 207 -1.30 12.50 19.57
CA LYS A 207 -2.28 12.92 20.59
C LYS A 207 -2.80 14.34 20.33
N GLU A 208 -1.91 15.26 19.97
CA GLU A 208 -2.30 16.63 19.61
C GLU A 208 -3.19 16.66 18.37
N GLN A 209 -2.85 15.90 17.32
CA GLN A 209 -3.66 15.78 16.12
C GLN A 209 -5.05 15.19 16.41
N MET A 210 -5.12 14.11 17.19
CA MET A 210 -6.38 13.48 17.60
C MET A 210 -7.28 14.50 18.32
N LYS A 211 -6.72 15.26 19.27
CA LYS A 211 -7.46 16.31 19.97
C LYS A 211 -7.96 17.40 19.02
N GLN A 212 -7.10 17.91 18.13
CA GLN A 212 -7.48 18.93 17.15
C GLN A 212 -8.59 18.44 16.21
N GLN A 213 -8.54 17.17 15.78
CA GLN A 213 -9.57 16.57 14.93
C GLN A 213 -10.91 16.46 15.67
N MET A 214 -10.91 16.01 16.93
CA MET A 214 -12.13 15.94 17.76
C MET A 214 -12.72 17.32 18.08
N ASP A 215 -11.86 18.33 18.31
CA ASP A 215 -12.29 19.71 18.57
C ASP A 215 -12.90 20.36 17.32
N SER A 216 -12.48 19.93 16.12
CA SER A 216 -12.89 20.51 14.83
C SER A 216 -14.03 19.78 14.13
N ASP A 217 -14.24 18.50 14.46
CA ASP A 217 -15.21 17.63 13.81
C ASP A 217 -15.84 16.66 14.82
N GLU A 218 -17.10 16.91 15.18
CA GLU A 218 -17.85 16.11 16.16
C GLU A 218 -18.06 14.64 15.73
N SER A 219 -17.82 14.30 14.46
CA SER A 219 -17.87 12.90 13.98
C SER A 219 -16.60 12.12 14.31
N LYS A 220 -15.51 12.80 14.67
CA LYS A 220 -14.23 12.18 15.02
C LYS A 220 -14.23 11.79 16.49
N SER A 221 -13.81 10.56 16.77
CA SER A 221 -13.64 10.06 18.12
C SER A 221 -12.37 9.23 18.22
N TYR A 222 -11.56 9.52 19.24
CA TYR A 222 -10.35 8.78 19.59
C TYR A 222 -10.38 8.44 21.07
N PHE A 223 -9.72 7.36 21.46
CA PHE A 223 -9.59 6.96 22.85
C PHE A 223 -8.56 7.84 23.55
N LEU A 224 -8.95 9.06 23.94
CA LEU A 224 -8.08 9.99 24.68
C LEU A 224 -8.60 10.33 26.08
N ASN A 225 -9.90 10.23 26.29
CA ASN A 225 -10.58 10.68 27.51
C ASN A 225 -11.60 9.64 28.00
N ASP A 226 -11.31 8.34 27.84
CA ASP A 226 -12.10 7.26 28.41
C ASP A 226 -12.00 7.25 29.94
N GLU A 227 -13.07 6.86 30.63
CA GLU A 227 -13.11 6.75 32.09
C GLU A 227 -12.09 5.72 32.61
N ILE A 228 -11.82 4.69 31.82
CA ILE A 228 -10.79 3.69 32.09
C ILE A 228 -9.51 4.16 31.41
N GLU A 229 -8.55 4.66 32.20
CA GLU A 229 -7.30 5.23 31.69
C GLU A 229 -6.52 4.27 30.78
N GLU A 230 -6.59 2.97 31.03
CA GLU A 230 -5.94 1.91 30.23
C GLU A 230 -6.50 1.81 28.79
N ASN A 231 -7.72 2.28 28.55
CA ASN A 231 -8.30 2.31 27.21
C ASN A 231 -7.75 3.48 26.36
N ASN A 232 -7.13 4.49 26.99
CA ASN A 232 -6.65 5.66 26.29
C ASN A 232 -5.35 5.35 25.52
N PHE A 233 -5.25 5.88 24.31
CA PHE A 233 -4.03 5.89 23.53
C PHE A 233 -2.92 6.56 24.32
N ASN A 234 -1.88 5.79 24.63
CA ASN A 234 -0.73 6.30 25.37
C ASN A 234 0.48 6.55 24.49
N LYS A 235 0.98 5.50 23.82
CA LYS A 235 2.16 5.57 22.96
C LYS A 235 2.01 4.61 21.78
N ILE A 236 2.67 4.94 20.67
CA ILE A 236 2.83 4.02 19.55
C ILE A 236 3.72 2.83 19.95
N LYS A 237 3.59 1.71 19.24
CA LYS A 237 4.55 0.60 19.32
C LYS A 237 5.90 1.04 18.72
N GLU A 238 7.00 0.44 19.19
CA GLU A 238 8.33 0.67 18.59
C GLU A 238 8.35 0.31 17.11
N ASP A 239 7.59 -0.71 16.72
CA ASP A 239 7.43 -1.24 15.36
C ASP A 239 6.07 -0.85 14.71
N GLN A 240 5.47 0.26 15.14
CA GLN A 240 4.20 0.76 14.59
C GLN A 240 4.23 0.82 13.05
N ASN A 241 3.12 0.45 12.41
CA ASN A 241 2.98 0.55 10.97
C ASN A 241 3.19 2.00 10.51
N PHE A 242 4.02 2.17 9.50
CA PHE A 242 4.29 3.47 8.92
C PHE A 242 4.45 3.38 7.40
N TYR A 243 4.44 4.53 6.72
CA TYR A 243 4.94 4.65 5.35
C TYR A 243 5.33 6.10 5.05
N PHE A 244 5.98 6.32 3.92
CA PHE A 244 6.19 7.66 3.38
C PHE A 244 5.21 7.93 2.26
N ASN A 245 4.38 8.95 2.42
CA ASN A 245 3.43 9.34 1.38
C ASN A 245 4.14 9.99 0.18
N ARG A 246 3.36 10.42 -0.82
CA ARG A 246 3.89 11.01 -2.06
C ARG A 246 4.63 12.33 -1.86
N GLU A 247 4.33 13.05 -0.77
CA GLU A 247 5.00 14.29 -0.37
C GLU A 247 6.25 14.01 0.48
N ASN A 248 6.59 12.73 0.67
CA ASN A 248 7.69 12.27 1.50
C ASN A 248 7.50 12.57 3.00
N ASN A 249 6.26 12.77 3.43
CA ASN A 249 5.92 12.86 4.84
C ASN A 249 5.79 11.47 5.45
N LEU A 250 6.29 11.31 6.68
CA LEU A 250 6.08 10.11 7.47
C LEU A 250 4.61 10.01 7.88
N VAL A 251 4.00 8.84 7.71
CA VAL A 251 2.62 8.57 8.09
C VAL A 251 2.60 7.38 9.03
N ILE A 252 1.94 7.53 10.19
CA ILE A 252 1.73 6.46 11.17
C ILE A 252 0.31 5.91 11.03
N CYS A 253 0.18 4.59 10.98
CA CYS A 253 -1.08 3.90 10.71
C CYS A 253 -1.53 3.09 11.93
N PHE A 254 -2.83 3.07 12.18
CA PHE A 254 -3.47 2.29 13.22
C PHE A 254 -4.59 1.43 12.61
N ASP A 255 -4.69 0.21 13.10
CA ASP A 255 -5.75 -0.73 12.75
C ASP A 255 -7.10 -0.25 13.34
N GLU A 256 -8.20 -0.82 12.86
CA GLU A 256 -9.53 -0.56 13.42
C GLU A 256 -9.54 -0.91 14.92
N TYR A 257 -10.28 -0.18 15.76
CA TYR A 257 -10.29 -0.37 17.23
C TYR A 257 -8.98 -0.12 17.97
N GLU A 258 -7.84 0.15 17.31
CA GLU A 258 -6.55 0.31 18.00
C GLU A 258 -6.51 1.61 18.82
N VAL A 259 -7.04 2.71 18.28
CA VAL A 259 -7.03 4.04 18.93
C VAL A 259 -8.35 4.79 18.79
N ALA A 260 -9.36 4.18 18.15
CA ALA A 260 -10.64 4.81 17.84
C ALA A 260 -11.76 3.76 17.75
N PRO A 261 -13.04 4.12 17.93
CA PRO A 261 -14.17 3.20 17.71
C PRO A 261 -14.23 2.69 16.27
N GLY A 262 -14.75 1.48 16.05
CA GLY A 262 -14.70 0.82 14.74
C GLY A 262 -15.32 1.57 13.56
N TYR A 263 -16.30 2.44 13.77
CA TYR A 263 -16.86 3.26 12.69
C TYR A 263 -15.83 4.22 12.05
N MET A 264 -14.74 4.52 12.76
CA MET A 264 -13.63 5.32 12.26
C MET A 264 -12.75 4.55 11.26
N GLY A 265 -12.91 3.22 11.18
CA GLY A 265 -12.08 2.33 10.37
C GLY A 265 -10.62 2.37 10.81
N THR A 266 -9.72 2.12 9.86
CA THR A 266 -8.29 2.39 10.04
C THR A 266 -8.04 3.90 10.01
N VAL A 267 -7.10 4.37 10.84
CA VAL A 267 -6.77 5.80 10.93
C VAL A 267 -5.28 6.02 10.72
N GLU A 268 -4.96 7.12 10.05
CA GLU A 268 -3.59 7.47 9.69
C GLU A 268 -3.28 8.91 10.10
N PHE A 269 -2.05 9.15 10.57
CA PHE A 269 -1.58 10.46 11.00
C PHE A 269 -0.32 10.84 10.23
N ILE A 270 -0.40 11.92 9.47
CA ILE A 270 0.74 12.50 8.78
C ILE A 270 1.56 13.27 9.81
N ILE A 271 2.82 12.93 9.95
CA ILE A 271 3.75 13.58 10.88
C ILE A 271 4.39 14.77 10.16
N PRO A 272 4.18 16.01 10.63
CA PRO A 272 4.82 17.19 10.06
C PRO A 272 6.35 17.07 10.09
N SER A 273 7.02 17.52 9.03
CA SER A 273 8.46 17.33 8.90
C SER A 273 9.26 18.01 10.03
N ASP A 274 8.79 19.16 10.52
CA ASP A 274 9.41 19.92 11.62
C ASP A 274 9.39 19.18 12.97
N VAL A 275 8.45 18.24 13.16
CA VAL A 275 8.42 17.37 14.35
C VAL A 275 9.60 16.41 14.37
N VAL A 276 10.05 15.95 13.20
CA VAL A 276 11.03 14.86 13.08
C VAL A 276 12.37 15.29 12.46
N GLU A 277 12.48 16.47 11.86
CA GLU A 277 13.68 16.92 11.11
C GLU A 277 14.99 16.78 11.91
N ASN A 278 14.93 16.99 13.23
CA ASN A 278 16.10 16.96 14.10
C ASN A 278 16.51 15.53 14.50
N ILE A 279 15.63 14.55 14.29
CA ILE A 279 15.83 13.14 14.67
C ILE A 279 15.87 12.18 13.47
N LEU A 280 15.58 12.63 12.24
CA LEU A 280 15.73 11.82 11.02
C LEU A 280 17.20 11.48 10.71
N LYS A 281 17.46 10.32 10.13
CA LYS A 281 18.78 9.88 9.63
C LYS A 281 19.20 10.57 8.33
#